data_AF-A0A2H1KKZ2-F1
#
_entry.id   AF-A0A2H1KKZ2-F1
#
_cell.length_a   1.000
_cell.length_b   1.000
_cell.length_c   1.000
_cell.angle_alpha   90.00
_cell.angle_beta   90.00
_cell.angle_gamma   90.00
#
_symmetry.space_group_name_H-M   'P 1'
#
loop_
_entity.id
_entity.type
_entity.pdbx_description
1 polymer ?
#
loop_
_entity_poly.entity_id
_entity_poly.type
_entity_poly.pdbx_seq_one_letter_code
_entity_poly.pdbx_strand_id
1 'polypeptide(L)'
;MHIVKGSTDPIIVSVDGTLEVTEAIHRGIQAGEIDEEGAFARFFGLCTALSPQSSANKAFEAHEGFWAFGGAETLRTLRGELGWFQIEHLGGVPPAMLVPLFVHAAADTVAQLGSLSISSFSIQIPGHVAPVDPVWIQTLLDQFAAVDGATEPTEATVNLFTTPRARLRDSAVENWFEVTHTGGIVLRALTDEYSRATFDDRWALRSSPMVLRAVFDVPEWSAASASMLVAFMLEAARASKIDGPVIVNVGRSESA
;
A
#
# COMPACT_ATOMS: atom_id res chain seq x y z
N MET A 1 -24.95 21.06 -2.44
CA MET A 1 -24.55 19.66 -2.25
C MET A 1 -24.10 19.13 -3.60
N HIS A 2 -22.83 19.34 -3.95
CA HIS A 2 -22.28 18.87 -5.21
C HIS A 2 -22.05 17.36 -5.10
N ILE A 3 -22.84 16.61 -5.86
CA ILE A 3 -22.61 15.19 -6.11
C ILE A 3 -21.40 15.14 -7.05
N VAL A 4 -20.22 14.85 -6.52
CA VAL A 4 -19.11 14.35 -7.35
C VAL A 4 -19.24 12.83 -7.35
N LYS A 5 -19.87 12.32 -8.41
CA LYS A 5 -19.60 10.96 -8.92
C LYS A 5 -18.40 11.12 -9.84
N GLY A 6 -17.24 10.57 -9.52
CA GLY A 6 -16.08 10.67 -10.41
C GLY A 6 -14.87 9.90 -9.91
N SER A 7 -14.20 9.23 -10.82
CA SER A 7 -12.94 8.50 -10.68
C SER A 7 -11.72 9.42 -10.42
N THR A 8 -11.88 10.45 -9.59
CA THR A 8 -10.91 11.53 -9.37
C THR A 8 -10.42 11.61 -7.92
N ASP A 9 -10.94 10.77 -7.04
CA ASP A 9 -10.35 10.63 -5.70
C ASP A 9 -8.93 10.05 -5.88
N PRO A 10 -7.93 10.49 -5.09
CA PRO A 10 -6.56 10.03 -5.26
C PRO A 10 -6.34 8.65 -4.62
N ILE A 11 -5.33 7.93 -5.09
CA ILE A 11 -4.67 6.85 -4.34
C ILE A 11 -3.83 7.50 -3.25
N ILE A 12 -3.96 6.99 -2.03
CA ILE A 12 -3.17 7.44 -0.89
C ILE A 12 -2.38 6.24 -0.37
N VAL A 13 -1.08 6.43 -0.16
CA VAL A 13 -0.19 5.44 0.47
C VAL A 13 0.41 6.05 1.73
N SER A 14 0.26 5.38 2.85
CA SER A 14 0.86 5.77 4.13
C SER A 14 1.79 4.67 4.62
N VAL A 15 2.95 5.07 5.12
CA VAL A 15 4.00 4.17 5.59
C VAL A 15 4.17 4.36 7.09
N ASP A 16 3.94 3.30 7.86
CA ASP A 16 4.15 3.27 9.30
C ASP A 16 5.37 2.42 9.65
N GLY A 17 6.14 2.85 10.65
CA GLY A 17 7.28 2.06 11.12
C GLY A 17 8.18 2.79 12.10
N THR A 18 9.44 2.37 12.10
CA THR A 18 10.55 3.03 12.78
C THR A 18 11.61 3.42 11.77
N LEU A 19 12.14 4.63 11.85
CA LEU A 19 13.21 5.12 10.99
C LEU A 19 14.35 5.67 11.83
N GLU A 20 15.55 5.12 11.67
CA GLU A 20 16.77 5.73 12.17
C GLU A 20 17.37 6.62 11.07
N VAL A 21 17.20 7.93 11.26
CA VAL A 21 17.63 8.95 10.31
C VAL A 21 19.15 9.03 10.28
N THR A 22 19.74 9.09 9.08
CA THR A 22 21.20 9.25 8.97
C THR A 22 21.67 10.58 9.57
N GLU A 23 22.92 10.63 10.02
CA GLU A 23 23.55 11.84 10.57
C GLU A 23 23.40 13.06 9.64
N ALA A 24 23.58 12.86 8.34
CA ALA A 24 23.50 13.93 7.35
C ALA A 24 22.08 14.50 7.24
N ILE A 25 21.06 13.62 7.17
CA ILE A 25 19.66 14.04 7.12
C ILE A 25 19.25 14.72 8.43
N HIS A 26 19.64 14.16 9.57
CA HIS A 26 19.34 14.75 10.88
C HIS A 26 19.93 16.16 11.02
N ARG A 27 21.17 16.39 10.59
CA ARG A 27 21.76 17.74 10.57
C ARG A 27 21.07 18.67 9.60
N GLY A 28 20.70 18.19 8.41
CA GLY A 28 19.94 18.96 7.43
C GLY A 28 18.58 19.41 7.97
N ILE A 29 17.87 18.54 8.69
CA ILE A 29 16.61 18.89 9.38
C ILE A 29 16.87 19.96 10.45
N GLN A 30 17.86 19.77 11.34
CA GLN A 30 18.19 20.74 12.39
C GLN A 30 18.63 22.11 11.84
N ALA A 31 19.22 22.14 10.65
CA ALA A 31 19.62 23.36 9.97
C ALA A 31 18.48 24.00 9.16
N GLY A 32 17.32 23.36 9.04
CA GLY A 32 16.21 23.81 8.19
C GLY A 32 16.48 23.67 6.68
N GLU A 33 17.45 22.84 6.29
CA GLU A 33 17.84 22.60 4.90
C GLU A 33 17.02 21.50 4.22
N ILE A 34 16.37 20.64 5.01
CA ILE A 34 15.52 19.55 4.54
C ILE A 34 14.09 19.85 4.93
N ASP A 35 13.28 20.12 3.92
CA ASP A 35 11.84 20.37 4.04
C ASP A 35 11.03 19.10 3.72
N GLU A 36 9.77 19.10 4.15
CA GLU A 36 8.80 18.02 3.95
C GLU A 36 8.52 17.77 2.46
N GLU A 37 8.51 18.82 1.63
CA GLU A 37 8.28 18.72 0.18
C GLU A 37 9.36 17.87 -0.56
N GLY A 38 10.53 17.68 0.07
CA GLY A 38 11.59 16.81 -0.46
C GLY A 38 11.22 15.32 -0.54
N ALA A 39 10.22 14.86 0.24
CA ALA A 39 9.67 13.50 0.15
C ALA A 39 9.08 13.26 -1.23
N PHE A 40 8.25 14.21 -1.62
CA PHE A 40 7.36 14.09 -2.74
C PHE A 40 8.12 14.03 -4.06
N ALA A 41 9.12 14.90 -4.24
CA ALA A 41 9.97 14.90 -5.43
C ALA A 41 10.69 13.55 -5.64
N ARG A 42 11.18 12.94 -4.55
CA ARG A 42 11.85 11.64 -4.60
C ARG A 42 10.89 10.51 -4.93
N PHE A 43 9.72 10.50 -4.28
CA PHE A 43 8.66 9.54 -4.54
C PHE A 43 8.22 9.58 -6.01
N PHE A 44 7.90 10.76 -6.54
CA PHE A 44 7.48 10.89 -7.93
C PHE A 44 8.59 10.48 -8.92
N GLY A 45 9.84 10.82 -8.62
CA GLY A 45 11.02 10.39 -9.39
C GLY A 45 11.16 8.87 -9.43
N LEU A 46 11.02 8.19 -8.28
CA LEU A 46 11.06 6.72 -8.19
C LEU A 46 9.91 6.07 -8.95
N CYS A 47 8.67 6.55 -8.78
CA CYS A 47 7.51 6.07 -9.54
C CYS A 47 7.74 6.16 -11.06
N THR A 48 8.32 7.27 -11.52
CA THR A 48 8.66 7.47 -12.95
C THR A 48 9.76 6.51 -13.41
N ALA A 49 10.77 6.27 -12.57
CA ALA A 49 11.87 5.36 -12.90
C ALA A 49 11.43 3.89 -12.96
N LEU A 50 10.58 3.47 -12.02
CA LEU A 50 10.07 2.10 -11.92
C LEU A 50 9.00 1.79 -12.97
N SER A 51 8.23 2.79 -13.43
CA SER A 51 7.24 2.61 -14.50
C SER A 51 7.28 3.73 -15.56
N PRO A 52 8.33 3.78 -16.40
CA PRO A 52 8.50 4.86 -17.38
C PRO A 52 7.36 4.93 -18.40
N GLN A 53 6.77 3.79 -18.78
CA GLN A 53 5.64 3.74 -19.71
C GLN A 53 4.36 4.34 -19.11
N SER A 54 4.05 4.02 -17.85
CA SER A 54 2.89 4.58 -17.15
C SER A 54 3.02 6.09 -16.98
N SER A 55 4.24 6.58 -16.70
CA SER A 55 4.54 8.02 -16.63
C SER A 55 4.42 8.70 -18.00
N ALA A 56 5.01 8.12 -19.05
CA ALA A 56 4.94 8.67 -20.42
C ALA A 56 3.51 8.75 -20.96
N ASN A 57 2.66 7.79 -20.59
CA ASN A 57 1.24 7.76 -20.97
C ASN A 57 0.34 8.60 -20.05
N LYS A 58 0.91 9.30 -19.06
CA LYS A 58 0.18 10.09 -18.06
C LYS A 58 -0.91 9.27 -17.36
N ALA A 59 -0.58 8.05 -16.94
CA ALA A 59 -1.53 7.20 -16.22
C ALA A 59 -1.82 7.71 -14.80
N PHE A 60 -0.90 8.49 -14.23
CA PHE A 60 -1.02 9.09 -12.91
C PHE A 60 -0.27 10.43 -12.83
N GLU A 61 -0.66 11.24 -11.86
CA GLU A 61 0.03 12.46 -11.45
C GLU A 61 0.15 12.48 -9.93
N ALA A 62 1.27 12.92 -9.40
CA ALA A 62 1.45 13.02 -7.96
C ALA A 62 0.99 14.41 -7.52
N HIS A 63 0.32 14.51 -6.36
CA HIS A 63 -0.24 15.78 -5.88
C HIS A 63 0.40 16.26 -4.60
N GLU A 64 0.60 15.37 -3.62
CA GLU A 64 1.16 15.73 -2.33
C GLU A 64 1.99 14.57 -1.75
N GLY A 65 2.98 14.90 -0.94
CA GLY A 65 3.80 13.92 -0.23
C GLY A 65 4.51 14.57 0.94
N PHE A 66 4.30 14.03 2.14
CA PHE A 66 4.84 14.56 3.37
C PHE A 66 5.58 13.49 4.16
N TRP A 67 6.63 13.91 4.84
CA TRP A 67 7.23 13.15 5.92
C TRP A 67 6.56 13.50 7.22
N ALA A 68 6.39 12.53 8.10
CA ALA A 68 6.10 12.84 9.49
C ALA A 68 7.42 12.92 10.27
N PHE A 69 8.06 14.08 10.23
CA PHE A 69 9.28 14.38 11.00
C PHE A 69 9.01 14.73 12.47
N GLY A 70 7.84 14.38 13.02
CA GLY A 70 7.48 14.70 14.40
C GLY A 70 8.55 14.22 15.38
N GLY A 71 9.31 15.17 15.95
CA GLY A 71 10.40 14.90 16.90
C GLY A 71 11.78 14.63 16.29
N ALA A 72 11.96 14.64 14.97
CA ALA A 72 13.22 14.36 14.27
C ALA A 72 14.35 15.34 14.63
N GLU A 73 13.99 16.61 14.86
CA GLU A 73 14.94 17.65 15.30
C GLU A 73 15.62 17.31 16.65
N THR A 74 14.92 16.52 17.47
CA THR A 74 15.33 16.09 18.81
C THR A 74 15.74 14.62 18.90
N LEU A 75 15.24 13.77 18.00
CA LEU A 75 15.37 12.31 18.04
C LEU A 75 15.89 11.79 16.70
N ARG A 76 17.00 11.03 16.74
CA ARG A 76 17.49 10.32 15.55
C ARG A 76 16.58 9.18 15.10
N THR A 77 15.73 8.69 16.00
CA THR A 77 14.82 7.57 15.73
C THR A 77 13.39 8.07 15.77
N LEU A 78 12.71 7.97 14.63
CA LEU A 78 11.30 8.29 14.44
C LEU A 78 10.45 7.03 14.53
N ARG A 79 9.20 7.17 14.99
CA ARG A 79 8.24 6.08 15.14
C ARG A 79 6.83 6.55 14.80
N GLY A 80 6.03 5.66 14.21
CA GLY A 80 4.64 5.92 13.82
C GLY A 80 4.51 6.09 12.32
N GLU A 81 3.61 6.97 11.88
CA GLU A 81 3.48 7.37 10.48
C GLU A 81 4.77 8.08 10.08
N LEU A 82 5.46 7.58 9.06
CA LEU A 82 6.76 8.09 8.58
C LEU A 82 6.60 8.90 7.30
N GLY A 83 5.61 8.58 6.48
CA GLY A 83 5.32 9.31 5.27
C GLY A 83 3.93 9.02 4.72
N TRP A 84 3.40 10.00 3.99
CA TRP A 84 2.09 9.98 3.36
C TRP A 84 2.22 10.53 1.94
N PHE A 85 1.67 9.82 0.95
CA PHE A 85 1.80 10.15 -0.47
C PHE A 85 0.46 10.07 -1.18
N GLN A 86 0.11 11.12 -1.91
CA GLN A 86 -1.14 11.26 -2.67
C GLN A 86 -0.87 11.29 -4.18
N ILE A 87 -1.56 10.40 -4.90
CA ILE A 87 -1.44 10.22 -6.34
C ILE A 87 -2.82 10.29 -6.99
N GLU A 88 -3.01 11.22 -7.91
CA GLU A 88 -4.21 11.26 -8.76
C GLU A 88 -4.09 10.24 -9.88
N HIS A 89 -5.19 9.52 -10.10
CA HIS A 89 -5.32 8.62 -11.23
C HIS A 89 -5.89 9.38 -12.43
N LEU A 90 -5.13 9.44 -13.52
CA LEU A 90 -5.48 10.23 -14.69
C LEU A 90 -6.16 9.41 -15.80
N GLY A 91 -6.26 8.08 -15.64
CA GLY A 91 -6.89 7.16 -16.60
C GLY A 91 -5.90 6.26 -17.34
N GLY A 92 -6.40 5.49 -18.31
CA GLY A 92 -5.58 4.64 -19.19
C GLY A 92 -5.14 3.29 -18.62
N VAL A 93 -5.03 3.15 -17.29
CA VAL A 93 -4.73 1.88 -16.59
C VAL A 93 -5.61 1.78 -15.34
N PRO A 94 -6.14 0.62 -14.93
CA PRO A 94 -6.83 0.47 -13.64
C PRO A 94 -6.01 0.96 -12.43
N PRO A 95 -6.58 1.74 -11.48
CA PRO A 95 -5.85 2.24 -10.31
C PRO A 95 -5.15 1.15 -9.50
N ALA A 96 -5.82 0.00 -9.32
CA ALA A 96 -5.31 -1.15 -8.58
C ALA A 96 -3.98 -1.71 -9.13
N MET A 97 -3.69 -1.51 -10.43
CA MET A 97 -2.44 -1.98 -11.05
C MET A 97 -1.23 -1.12 -10.66
N LEU A 98 -1.46 0.14 -10.32
CA LEU A 98 -0.40 1.08 -9.95
C LEU A 98 -0.10 1.04 -8.45
N VAL A 99 -1.01 0.46 -7.64
CA VAL A 99 -0.87 0.42 -6.19
C VAL A 99 0.41 -0.30 -5.73
N PRO A 100 0.77 -1.50 -6.23
CA PRO A 100 2.00 -2.17 -5.79
C PRO A 100 3.26 -1.34 -6.09
N LEU A 101 3.29 -0.66 -7.24
CA LEU A 101 4.33 0.30 -7.59
C LEU A 101 4.41 1.43 -6.55
N PHE A 102 3.28 2.02 -6.18
CA PHE A 102 3.24 3.14 -5.23
C PHE A 102 3.60 2.72 -3.80
N VAL A 103 3.18 1.53 -3.36
CA VAL A 103 3.59 0.97 -2.06
C VAL A 103 5.10 0.78 -1.99
N HIS A 104 5.69 0.18 -3.02
CA HIS A 104 7.13 -0.01 -3.11
C HIS A 104 7.87 1.34 -3.15
N ALA A 105 7.47 2.26 -4.02
CA ALA A 105 8.10 3.56 -4.15
C ALA A 105 7.99 4.41 -2.88
N ALA A 106 6.88 4.33 -2.14
CA ALA A 106 6.70 5.02 -0.87
C ALA A 106 7.70 4.52 0.18
N ALA A 107 7.85 3.19 0.29
CA ALA A 107 8.80 2.57 1.20
C ALA A 107 10.25 2.96 0.85
N ASP A 108 10.62 2.86 -0.43
CA ASP A 108 11.95 3.20 -0.91
C ASP A 108 12.26 4.68 -0.76
N THR A 109 11.26 5.54 -0.95
CA THR A 109 11.39 6.97 -0.65
C THR A 109 11.79 7.13 0.81
N VAL A 110 11.04 6.49 1.73
CA VAL A 110 11.31 6.52 3.18
C VAL A 110 12.68 5.99 3.55
N ALA A 111 13.10 4.88 2.96
CA ALA A 111 14.40 4.26 3.21
C ALA A 111 15.58 5.13 2.78
N GLN A 112 15.41 6.11 1.88
CA GLN A 112 16.51 7.02 1.52
C GLN A 112 16.95 7.96 2.65
N LEU A 113 16.15 8.10 3.71
CA LEU A 113 16.50 8.94 4.85
C LEU A 113 17.38 8.24 5.88
N GLY A 114 17.38 6.90 5.89
CA GLY A 114 18.16 6.10 6.82
C GLY A 114 17.66 4.66 6.96
N SER A 115 17.94 4.05 8.12
CA SER A 115 17.59 2.65 8.35
C SER A 115 16.11 2.53 8.70
N LEU A 116 15.34 1.99 7.76
CA LEU A 116 13.89 1.82 7.88
C LEU A 116 13.53 0.41 8.35
N SER A 117 12.65 0.34 9.36
CA SER A 117 11.92 -0.86 9.74
C SER A 117 10.43 -0.59 9.59
N ILE A 118 9.81 -1.19 8.58
CA ILE A 118 8.39 -1.01 8.27
C ILE A 118 7.55 -1.81 9.27
N SER A 119 6.50 -1.20 9.82
CA SER A 119 5.48 -1.90 10.62
C SER A 119 4.26 -2.25 9.76
N SER A 120 3.77 -1.27 8.99
CA SER A 120 2.60 -1.44 8.13
C SER A 120 2.55 -0.43 6.99
N PHE A 121 1.71 -0.74 6.01
CA PHE A 121 1.20 0.23 5.06
C PHE A 121 -0.30 0.31 5.19
N SER A 122 -0.82 1.51 4.94
CA SER A 122 -2.24 1.74 4.79
C SER A 122 -2.45 2.40 3.43
N ILE A 123 -3.33 1.81 2.61
CA ILE A 123 -3.53 2.22 1.22
C ILE A 123 -5.01 2.48 0.99
N GLN A 124 -5.34 3.71 0.58
CA GLN A 124 -6.69 4.02 0.09
C GLN A 124 -6.70 3.97 -1.43
N ILE A 125 -7.71 3.29 -1.98
CA ILE A 125 -7.90 3.18 -3.43
C ILE A 125 -9.28 3.72 -3.81
N PRO A 126 -9.31 4.71 -4.70
CA PRO A 126 -10.53 5.33 -5.15
C PRO A 126 -11.28 4.40 -6.12
N GLY A 127 -12.54 4.12 -5.85
CA GLY A 127 -13.47 3.53 -6.82
C GLY A 127 -13.28 2.04 -7.14
N HIS A 128 -13.72 1.65 -8.34
CA HIS A 128 -13.87 0.27 -8.77
C HIS A 128 -12.52 -0.41 -9.06
N VAL A 129 -12.27 -1.55 -8.42
CA VAL A 129 -11.15 -2.44 -8.76
C VAL A 129 -11.49 -3.11 -10.08
N ALA A 130 -11.05 -2.54 -11.21
CA ALA A 130 -11.27 -3.13 -12.52
C ALA A 130 -10.36 -4.37 -12.74
N PRO A 131 -10.68 -5.26 -13.70
CA PRO A 131 -9.84 -6.40 -14.05
C PRO A 131 -8.40 -5.99 -14.32
N VAL A 132 -7.50 -6.53 -13.51
CA VAL A 132 -6.08 -6.53 -13.84
C VAL A 132 -5.86 -7.68 -14.81
N ASP A 133 -5.19 -7.40 -15.92
CA ASP A 133 -4.74 -8.46 -16.83
C ASP A 133 -3.84 -9.42 -16.03
N PRO A 134 -4.12 -10.74 -16.02
CA PRO A 134 -3.29 -11.72 -15.34
C PRO A 134 -1.81 -11.64 -15.70
N VAL A 135 -1.46 -11.17 -16.90
CA VAL A 135 -0.06 -10.95 -17.33
C VAL A 135 0.61 -9.86 -16.49
N TRP A 136 -0.11 -8.82 -16.10
CA TRP A 136 0.42 -7.75 -15.25
C TRP A 136 0.52 -8.16 -13.79
N ILE A 137 -0.45 -8.95 -13.28
CA ILE A 137 -0.31 -9.61 -11.98
C ILE A 137 0.97 -10.43 -12.02
N GLN A 138 1.12 -11.35 -12.99
CA GLN A 138 2.29 -12.20 -13.12
C GLN A 138 3.59 -11.41 -13.30
N THR A 139 3.60 -10.28 -14.01
CA THR A 139 4.79 -9.44 -14.16
C THR A 139 5.20 -8.81 -12.82
N LEU A 140 4.23 -8.37 -12.02
CA LEU A 140 4.48 -7.91 -10.65
C LEU A 140 4.90 -9.09 -9.75
N LEU A 141 4.25 -10.27 -9.88
CA LEU A 141 4.64 -11.50 -9.18
C LEU A 141 6.10 -11.86 -9.48
N ASP A 142 6.50 -11.85 -10.73
CA ASP A 142 7.84 -12.23 -11.19
C ASP A 142 8.90 -11.19 -10.80
N GLN A 143 8.55 -9.89 -10.82
CA GLN A 143 9.44 -8.82 -10.37
C GLN A 143 9.70 -8.88 -8.85
N PHE A 144 8.72 -9.35 -8.06
CA PHE A 144 8.82 -9.40 -6.60
C PHE A 144 9.09 -10.81 -6.03
N ALA A 145 8.90 -11.88 -6.78
CA ALA A 145 9.28 -13.26 -6.40
C ALA A 145 10.80 -13.47 -6.39
N ALA A 146 11.58 -12.52 -6.93
CA ALA A 146 13.04 -12.50 -6.85
C ALA A 146 13.59 -12.23 -5.43
N VAL A 147 12.73 -12.09 -4.42
CA VAL A 147 13.08 -11.87 -3.00
C VAL A 147 13.37 -13.21 -2.27
N ASP A 148 13.61 -14.27 -3.02
CA ASP A 148 13.88 -15.62 -2.51
C ASP A 148 15.28 -15.71 -1.87
N GLY A 149 15.33 -15.45 -0.56
CA GLY A 149 16.55 -15.58 0.26
C GLY A 149 16.31 -15.49 1.78
N ALA A 150 15.08 -15.27 2.21
CA ALA A 150 14.76 -15.11 3.62
C ALA A 150 14.62 -16.47 4.33
N THR A 151 15.25 -16.59 5.49
CA THR A 151 15.45 -17.87 6.18
C THR A 151 14.36 -18.20 7.20
N GLU A 152 13.46 -17.27 7.54
CA GLU A 152 12.40 -17.49 8.51
C GLU A 152 11.06 -16.84 8.09
N PRO A 153 10.01 -17.64 7.82
CA PRO A 153 8.72 -17.11 7.43
C PRO A 153 8.14 -16.23 8.55
N THR A 154 7.66 -15.05 8.15
CA THR A 154 7.01 -14.07 9.02
C THR A 154 5.52 -14.06 8.75
N GLU A 155 4.71 -13.90 9.79
CA GLU A 155 3.26 -13.72 9.63
C GLU A 155 2.95 -12.27 9.28
N ALA A 156 2.08 -12.07 8.28
CA ALA A 156 1.55 -10.78 7.90
C ALA A 156 0.02 -10.80 7.95
N THR A 157 -0.57 -9.74 8.49
CA THR A 157 -2.03 -9.54 8.49
C THR A 157 -2.37 -8.48 7.44
N VAL A 158 -3.41 -8.76 6.65
CA VAL A 158 -4.01 -7.80 5.72
C VAL A 158 -5.48 -7.61 6.04
N ASN A 159 -5.91 -6.36 6.19
CA ASN A 159 -7.31 -5.99 6.40
C ASN A 159 -7.78 -5.17 5.20
N LEU A 160 -8.79 -5.68 4.50
CA LEU A 160 -9.47 -4.98 3.41
C LEU A 160 -10.79 -4.42 3.94
N PHE A 161 -10.92 -3.10 3.94
CA PHE A 161 -12.13 -2.37 4.33
C PHE A 161 -12.89 -1.91 3.09
N THR A 162 -14.21 -2.10 3.09
CA THR A 162 -15.09 -1.73 1.97
C THR A 162 -16.48 -1.29 2.44
N THR A 163 -17.19 -0.51 1.62
CA THR A 163 -18.60 -0.12 1.86
C THR A 163 -19.58 -1.22 1.39
N PRO A 164 -20.85 -1.28 1.87
CA PRO A 164 -21.47 -2.58 2.12
C PRO A 164 -22.12 -3.27 0.90
N ARG A 165 -21.58 -4.46 0.59
CA ARG A 165 -22.19 -5.81 0.35
C ARG A 165 -21.44 -6.54 -0.77
N ALA A 166 -20.28 -7.09 -0.43
CA ALA A 166 -19.84 -8.32 -1.04
C ALA A 166 -20.02 -9.42 0.01
N ARG A 167 -20.76 -10.49 -0.30
CA ARG A 167 -20.57 -11.75 0.45
C ARG A 167 -19.26 -12.31 -0.07
N LEU A 168 -18.15 -11.97 0.59
CA LEU A 168 -16.78 -12.31 0.17
C LEU A 168 -16.47 -13.81 0.27
N ARG A 169 -17.30 -14.58 0.98
CA ARG A 169 -17.37 -16.04 0.87
C ARG A 169 -17.94 -16.52 -0.45
N ASP A 170 -17.46 -15.98 -1.56
CA ASP A 170 -17.54 -16.69 -2.83
C ASP A 170 -16.33 -17.62 -2.86
N SER A 171 -16.59 -18.91 -3.13
CA SER A 171 -15.54 -19.92 -3.38
C SER A 171 -14.51 -19.45 -4.42
N ALA A 172 -14.83 -18.43 -5.22
CA ALA A 172 -13.93 -17.79 -6.16
C ALA A 172 -12.65 -17.18 -5.54
N VAL A 173 -12.71 -16.56 -4.35
CA VAL A 173 -11.52 -15.96 -3.72
C VAL A 173 -10.58 -17.04 -3.19
N GLU A 174 -11.11 -17.98 -2.43
CA GLU A 174 -10.36 -19.13 -1.92
C GLU A 174 -9.76 -19.95 -3.09
N ASN A 175 -10.58 -20.27 -4.11
CA ASN A 175 -10.10 -20.96 -5.31
C ASN A 175 -9.02 -20.16 -6.07
N TRP A 176 -9.12 -18.83 -6.10
CA TRP A 176 -8.10 -18.01 -6.76
C TRP A 176 -6.75 -18.11 -6.03
N PHE A 177 -6.75 -18.05 -4.70
CA PHE A 177 -5.53 -18.25 -3.92
C PHE A 177 -4.97 -19.67 -4.07
N GLU A 178 -5.83 -20.69 -4.09
CA GLU A 178 -5.40 -22.09 -4.29
C GLU A 178 -4.76 -22.35 -5.66
N VAL A 179 -5.23 -21.66 -6.70
CA VAL A 179 -4.72 -21.82 -8.07
C VAL A 179 -3.50 -20.92 -8.33
N THR A 180 -3.41 -19.76 -7.68
CA THR A 180 -2.32 -18.80 -7.84
C THR A 180 -1.10 -19.22 -7.02
N HIS A 181 -0.11 -19.82 -7.68
CA HIS A 181 1.13 -20.21 -7.02
C HIS A 181 2.06 -19.01 -6.89
N THR A 182 2.24 -18.51 -5.67
CA THR A 182 3.20 -17.44 -5.38
C THR A 182 4.29 -17.99 -4.47
N GLY A 183 5.52 -18.06 -4.97
CA GLY A 183 6.65 -18.69 -4.29
C GLY A 183 6.84 -18.20 -2.85
N GLY A 184 6.45 -19.03 -1.88
CA GLY A 184 6.65 -18.79 -0.45
C GLY A 184 5.58 -17.98 0.27
N ILE A 185 4.61 -17.36 -0.41
CA ILE A 185 3.50 -16.65 0.25
C ILE A 185 2.29 -17.58 0.37
N VAL A 186 1.84 -17.84 1.59
CA VAL A 186 0.78 -18.82 1.88
C VAL A 186 -0.36 -18.17 2.66
N LEU A 187 -1.59 -18.22 2.14
CA LEU A 187 -2.78 -17.80 2.87
C LEU A 187 -3.10 -18.82 3.98
N ARG A 188 -3.12 -18.38 5.24
CA ARG A 188 -3.46 -19.20 6.41
C ARG A 188 -4.92 -19.12 6.80
N ALA A 189 -5.47 -17.92 6.80
CA ALA A 189 -6.82 -17.66 7.29
C ALA A 189 -7.44 -16.49 6.53
N LEU A 190 -8.76 -16.59 6.30
CA LEU A 190 -9.57 -15.55 5.71
C LEU A 190 -10.87 -15.42 6.51
N THR A 191 -11.15 -14.22 7.02
CA THR A 191 -12.24 -13.98 7.98
C THR A 191 -12.99 -12.69 7.67
N ASP A 192 -14.31 -12.76 7.73
CA ASP A 192 -15.20 -11.60 7.57
C ASP A 192 -15.59 -11.08 8.96
N GLU A 193 -15.43 -9.77 9.16
CA GLU A 193 -15.79 -9.09 10.40
C GLU A 193 -16.54 -7.77 10.12
N TYR A 194 -17.41 -7.40 11.05
CA TYR A 194 -17.99 -6.06 11.08
C TYR A 194 -17.10 -5.17 11.94
N SER A 195 -16.52 -4.13 11.35
CA SER A 195 -15.70 -3.18 12.09
C SER A 195 -16.44 -1.89 12.36
N ARG A 196 -16.18 -1.32 13.54
CA ARG A 196 -16.55 0.06 13.89
C ARG A 196 -15.39 1.02 13.66
N ALA A 197 -14.37 0.61 12.91
CA ALA A 197 -13.22 1.45 12.59
C ALA A 197 -13.69 2.80 12.06
N THR A 198 -13.33 3.84 12.79
CA THR A 198 -13.46 5.23 12.38
C THR A 198 -12.19 5.58 11.62
N PHE A 199 -12.36 5.82 10.33
CA PHE A 199 -11.34 6.43 9.51
C PHE A 199 -11.43 7.95 9.72
N ASP A 200 -10.29 8.63 9.79
CA ASP A 200 -10.28 10.09 9.88
C ASP A 200 -10.72 10.72 8.54
N ASP A 201 -10.94 12.04 8.51
CA ASP A 201 -11.46 12.73 7.33
C ASP A 201 -10.53 12.67 6.09
N ARG A 202 -9.27 12.25 6.26
CA ARG A 202 -8.31 11.97 5.16
C ARG A 202 -8.57 10.61 4.50
N TRP A 203 -9.24 9.70 5.21
CA TRP A 203 -9.50 8.31 4.81
C TRP A 203 -11.00 8.09 4.54
N ALA A 204 -11.43 8.27 3.30
CA ALA A 204 -12.84 8.47 2.99
C ALA A 204 -13.62 7.15 2.80
N LEU A 205 -14.12 6.54 3.89
CA LEU A 205 -15.23 5.58 3.82
C LEU A 205 -16.51 6.21 4.39
N ARG A 206 -17.52 6.41 3.52
CA ARG A 206 -18.76 7.15 3.85
C ARG A 206 -19.77 6.36 4.71
N SER A 207 -19.47 5.11 5.05
CA SER A 207 -20.37 4.21 5.79
C SER A 207 -19.58 3.19 6.60
N SER A 208 -20.19 2.58 7.63
CA SER A 208 -19.57 1.53 8.42
C SER A 208 -18.99 0.42 7.53
N PRO A 209 -17.67 0.15 7.62
CA PRO A 209 -17.00 -0.78 6.71
C PRO A 209 -17.29 -2.23 7.10
N MET A 210 -17.36 -3.11 6.09
CA MET A 210 -17.07 -4.53 6.28
C MET A 210 -15.55 -4.73 6.18
N VAL A 211 -15.01 -5.67 6.96
CA VAL A 211 -13.58 -6.00 6.95
C VAL A 211 -13.41 -7.44 6.53
N LEU A 212 -12.56 -7.65 5.53
CA LEU A 212 -11.99 -8.95 5.21
C LEU A 212 -10.57 -8.97 5.75
N ARG A 213 -10.34 -9.79 6.77
CA ARG A 213 -9.02 -10.03 7.34
C ARG A 213 -8.44 -11.31 6.75
N ALA A 214 -7.26 -11.18 6.14
CA ALA A 214 -6.45 -12.27 5.65
C ALA A 214 -5.15 -12.36 6.46
N VAL A 215 -4.69 -13.57 6.75
CA VAL A 215 -3.41 -13.84 7.41
C VAL A 215 -2.55 -14.66 6.46
N PHE A 216 -1.32 -14.21 6.24
CA PHE A 216 -0.36 -14.85 5.33
C PHE A 216 0.92 -15.20 6.06
N ASP A 217 1.52 -16.33 5.67
CA ASP A 217 2.96 -16.52 5.81
C ASP A 217 3.66 -15.88 4.62
N VAL A 218 4.66 -15.06 4.90
CA VAL A 218 5.55 -14.48 3.89
C VAL A 218 7.00 -14.87 4.19
N PRO A 219 7.87 -15.02 3.17
CA PRO A 219 9.26 -15.41 3.39
C PRO A 219 10.02 -14.37 4.24
N GLU A 220 9.70 -13.09 4.05
CA GLU A 220 10.16 -11.98 4.88
C GLU A 220 9.11 -10.88 4.94
N TRP A 221 9.26 -9.98 5.91
CA TRP A 221 8.51 -8.73 5.94
C TRP A 221 9.31 -7.61 5.27
N SER A 222 8.88 -7.22 4.07
CA SER A 222 9.48 -6.13 3.29
C SER A 222 8.42 -5.38 2.47
N ALA A 223 8.83 -4.25 1.86
CA ALA A 223 7.97 -3.48 0.97
C ALA A 223 7.50 -4.31 -0.24
N ALA A 224 8.33 -5.24 -0.74
CA ALA A 224 7.96 -6.13 -1.83
C ALA A 224 6.85 -7.11 -1.40
N SER A 225 7.01 -7.77 -0.25
CA SER A 225 5.98 -8.65 0.31
C SER A 225 4.70 -7.89 0.63
N ALA A 226 4.78 -6.70 1.22
CA ALA A 226 3.60 -5.86 1.48
C ALA A 226 2.88 -5.46 0.18
N SER A 227 3.62 -5.03 -0.84
CA SER A 227 3.06 -4.68 -2.17
C SER A 227 2.34 -5.87 -2.80
N MET A 228 2.90 -7.08 -2.64
CA MET A 228 2.32 -8.32 -3.12
C MET A 228 0.99 -8.66 -2.43
N LEU A 229 1.00 -8.60 -1.11
CA LEU A 229 -0.18 -8.86 -0.29
C LEU A 229 -1.31 -7.86 -0.58
N VAL A 230 -0.97 -6.59 -0.84
CA VAL A 230 -1.96 -5.59 -1.28
C VAL A 230 -2.55 -6.00 -2.63
N ALA A 231 -1.72 -6.37 -3.61
CA ALA A 231 -2.19 -6.82 -4.92
C ALA A 231 -3.17 -8.01 -4.80
N PHE A 232 -2.86 -9.00 -3.96
CA PHE A 232 -3.73 -10.14 -3.70
C PHE A 232 -5.08 -9.73 -3.12
N MET A 233 -5.10 -8.83 -2.15
CA MET A 233 -6.35 -8.39 -1.54
C MET A 233 -7.21 -7.54 -2.47
N LEU A 234 -6.58 -6.75 -3.35
CA LEU A 234 -7.31 -6.04 -4.40
C LEU A 234 -7.92 -7.02 -5.41
N GLU A 235 -7.18 -8.06 -5.78
CA GLU A 235 -7.71 -9.04 -6.71
C GLU A 235 -8.82 -9.90 -6.08
N ALA A 236 -8.73 -10.21 -4.78
CA ALA A 236 -9.82 -10.80 -4.02
C ALA A 236 -11.06 -9.88 -3.98
N ALA A 237 -10.86 -8.57 -3.80
CA ALA A 237 -11.93 -7.57 -3.83
C ALA A 237 -12.62 -7.54 -5.19
N ARG A 238 -11.84 -7.58 -6.28
CA ARG A 238 -12.35 -7.66 -7.65
C ARG A 238 -13.12 -8.95 -7.91
N ALA A 239 -12.54 -10.11 -7.57
CA ALA A 239 -13.17 -11.42 -7.77
C ALA A 239 -14.55 -11.48 -7.11
N SER A 240 -14.70 -10.74 -6.02
CA SER A 240 -15.94 -10.62 -5.26
C SER A 240 -16.87 -9.47 -5.68
N LYS A 241 -16.55 -8.79 -6.78
CA LYS A 241 -17.36 -7.70 -7.38
C LYS A 241 -17.58 -6.53 -6.42
N ILE A 242 -16.54 -6.13 -5.68
CA ILE A 242 -16.54 -4.88 -4.92
C ILE A 242 -16.43 -3.70 -5.90
N ASP A 243 -17.50 -2.91 -5.98
CA ASP A 243 -17.63 -1.78 -6.91
C ASP A 243 -17.49 -0.41 -6.23
N GLY A 244 -16.78 -0.33 -5.10
CA GLY A 244 -16.62 0.87 -4.30
C GLY A 244 -15.20 1.07 -3.76
N PRO A 245 -14.93 2.23 -3.15
CA PRO A 245 -13.62 2.52 -2.57
C PRO A 245 -13.24 1.46 -1.53
N VAL A 246 -11.95 1.15 -1.50
CA VAL A 246 -11.38 0.18 -0.57
C VAL A 246 -10.19 0.80 0.15
N ILE A 247 -9.99 0.33 1.38
CA ILE A 247 -8.77 0.60 2.14
C ILE A 247 -8.10 -0.74 2.42
N VAL A 248 -6.81 -0.86 2.16
CA VAL A 248 -6.01 -2.05 2.46
C VAL A 248 -4.96 -1.68 3.50
N ASN A 249 -5.05 -2.29 4.67
CA ASN A 249 -4.03 -2.18 5.70
C ASN A 249 -3.24 -3.48 5.72
N VAL A 250 -1.94 -3.42 5.43
CA VAL A 250 -1.04 -4.57 5.45
C VAL A 250 0.02 -4.33 6.50
N GLY A 251 0.22 -5.27 7.40
CA GLY A 251 1.18 -5.12 8.49
C GLY A 251 1.82 -6.44 8.87
N ARG A 252 3.00 -6.35 9.46
CA ARG A 252 3.61 -7.49 10.15
C ARG A 252 2.70 -7.85 11.33
N SER A 253 2.34 -9.13 11.47
CA SER A 253 1.72 -9.60 12.71
C SER A 253 2.76 -9.45 13.82
N GLU A 254 2.49 -8.60 14.80
CA GLU A 254 3.16 -8.70 16.08
C GLU A 254 2.67 -9.99 16.72
N SER A 255 3.56 -10.96 16.91
CA SER A 255 3.26 -12.17 17.66
C SER A 255 2.69 -11.75 19.02
N ALA A 256 1.45 -12.17 19.29
CA ALA A 256 0.75 -11.95 20.55
C ALA A 256 1.54 -12.46 21.77
#